data_AF-A0A1M6W2F0-F1
#
_entry.id   AF-A0A1M6W2F0-F1
#
_cell.length_a   1.000
_cell.length_b   1.000
_cell.length_c   1.000
_cell.angle_alpha   90.00
_cell.angle_beta   90.00
_cell.angle_gamma   90.00
#
_symmetry.space_group_name_H-M   'P 1'
#
loop_
_entity.id
_entity.type
_entity.pdbx_description
1 polymer ?
#
loop_
_entity_poly.entity_id
_entity_poly.type
_entity_poly.pdbx_seq_one_letter_code
_entity_poly.pdbx_strand_id
1 'polypeptide(L)'
;MSELRYNPLLRDWTMVAANRQVRPDMPSGQCPFCPGSGKVPDEYEVFAYDNDFPVLSPHPETPGQPSQSLYRTRPAYGKCEVVLYSSNHQASLANLSLNQMEKVVSLWQQRYAALASDEQHQYILIFENRGREVGATIQHPHGQIYAYPFIPIKIRTELESAHQHHQVTGHCLLCDITQAEMEDGARMLVENRHFVSFIPYFTDFPYGAWIAPKVHIPDIRSFTGEEIRSLAEILSALTAGMDELF
;
A
#
# COMPACT_ATOMS: atom_id res chain seq x y z
N MET A 1 6.75 -12.65 -19.44
CA MET A 1 6.61 -11.30 -20.01
C MET A 1 5.54 -10.53 -19.24
N SER A 2 5.91 -9.36 -18.72
CA SER A 2 5.00 -8.39 -18.11
C SER A 2 4.83 -7.19 -19.04
N GLU A 3 3.62 -6.68 -19.17
CA GLU A 3 3.30 -5.52 -20.02
C GLU A 3 2.16 -4.68 -19.44
N LEU A 4 2.08 -3.42 -19.87
CA LEU A 4 0.93 -2.56 -19.59
C LEU A 4 0.05 -2.49 -20.84
N ARG A 5 -1.23 -2.83 -20.69
CA ARG A 5 -2.24 -2.74 -21.75
C ARG A 5 -3.20 -1.59 -21.46
N TYR A 6 -3.37 -0.69 -22.42
CA TYR A 6 -4.27 0.45 -22.25
C TYR A 6 -5.73 0.04 -22.37
N ASN A 7 -6.55 0.40 -21.38
CA ASN A 7 -7.99 0.28 -21.39
C ASN A 7 -8.61 1.60 -21.92
N PRO A 8 -9.19 1.62 -23.14
CA PRO A 8 -9.74 2.84 -23.72
C PRO A 8 -11.03 3.32 -23.05
N LEU A 9 -11.76 2.46 -22.33
CA LEU A 9 -12.99 2.84 -21.63
C LEU A 9 -12.67 3.68 -20.39
N LEU A 10 -11.68 3.23 -19.62
CA LEU A 10 -11.27 3.85 -18.35
C LEU A 10 -10.14 4.87 -18.52
N ARG A 11 -9.56 4.92 -19.72
CA ARG A 11 -8.33 5.67 -20.00
C ARG A 11 -7.20 5.33 -19.02
N ASP A 12 -7.07 4.04 -18.69
CA ASP A 12 -6.13 3.55 -17.67
C ASP A 12 -5.28 2.38 -18.17
N TRP A 13 -4.29 1.97 -17.38
CA TRP A 13 -3.40 0.86 -17.72
C TRP A 13 -3.69 -0.38 -16.89
N THR A 14 -3.95 -1.49 -17.57
CA THR A 14 -4.02 -2.82 -16.97
C THR A 14 -2.63 -3.44 -16.95
N MET A 15 -2.22 -3.93 -15.79
CA MET A 15 -0.99 -4.71 -15.65
C MET A 15 -1.23 -6.16 -15.99
N VAL A 16 -0.45 -6.70 -16.94
CA VAL A 16 -0.49 -8.11 -17.32
C VAL A 16 0.87 -8.71 -17.03
N ALA A 17 0.92 -9.76 -16.22
CA ALA A 17 2.17 -10.47 -15.90
C ALA A 17 1.99 -11.98 -16.06
N ALA A 18 2.28 -12.49 -17.27
CA ALA A 18 2.12 -13.90 -17.60
C ALA A 18 3.03 -14.82 -16.75
N ASN A 19 4.20 -14.31 -16.38
CA ASN A 19 5.20 -14.97 -15.52
C ASN A 19 4.68 -15.32 -14.12
N ARG A 20 3.56 -14.74 -13.69
CA ARG A 20 2.95 -15.06 -12.38
C ARG A 20 2.21 -16.40 -12.36
N GLN A 21 1.94 -17.04 -13.52
CA GLN A 21 1.36 -18.39 -13.56
C GLN A 21 2.27 -19.46 -12.94
N VAL A 22 3.59 -19.21 -12.91
CA VAL A 22 4.59 -20.13 -12.35
C VAL A 22 4.84 -19.85 -10.85
N ARG A 23 4.16 -18.83 -10.28
CA ARG A 23 4.27 -18.54 -8.85
C ARG A 23 3.70 -19.74 -8.07
N PRO A 24 4.48 -20.38 -7.19
CA PRO A 24 3.94 -21.47 -6.38
C PRO A 24 2.86 -20.93 -5.44
N ASP A 25 1.69 -21.57 -5.44
CA ASP A 25 0.56 -21.20 -4.55
C ASP A 25 0.98 -21.30 -3.08
N MET A 26 1.77 -22.31 -2.75
CA MET A 26 2.47 -22.50 -1.48
C MET A 26 3.81 -23.14 -1.81
N PRO A 27 4.95 -22.67 -1.27
CA PRO A 27 6.12 -23.53 -1.25
C PRO A 27 5.74 -24.78 -0.46
N SER A 28 5.75 -25.94 -1.10
CA SER A 28 5.67 -27.24 -0.43
C SER A 28 6.95 -27.40 0.40
N GLY A 29 7.00 -26.78 1.59
CA GLY A 29 8.21 -26.70 2.41
C GLY A 29 8.23 -25.50 3.37
N GLN A 30 9.44 -25.01 3.63
CA GLN A 30 9.74 -23.91 4.55
C GLN A 30 9.27 -22.56 4.01
N CYS A 31 8.76 -21.69 4.87
CA CYS A 31 8.34 -20.34 4.51
C CYS A 31 9.53 -19.55 3.92
N PRO A 32 9.39 -18.90 2.75
CA PRO A 32 10.47 -18.15 2.10
C PRO A 32 10.83 -16.86 2.83
N PHE A 33 9.98 -16.42 3.77
CA PHE A 33 10.18 -15.21 4.54
C PHE A 33 10.75 -15.49 5.93
N CYS A 34 10.84 -16.76 6.34
CA CYS A 34 11.50 -17.11 7.60
C CYS A 34 13.03 -17.02 7.46
N PRO A 35 13.73 -16.62 8.53
CA PRO A 35 15.16 -16.89 8.71
C PRO A 35 15.53 -18.33 8.37
N GLY A 36 16.71 -18.52 7.76
CA GLY A 36 17.18 -19.83 7.31
C GLY A 36 16.52 -20.37 6.04
N SER A 37 15.66 -19.60 5.36
CA SER A 37 15.09 -19.96 4.05
C SER A 37 16.06 -19.80 2.87
N GLY A 38 17.18 -19.07 3.09
CA GLY A 38 18.14 -18.70 2.05
C GLY A 38 17.68 -17.56 1.13
N LYS A 39 16.46 -17.02 1.32
CA LYS A 39 15.93 -15.88 0.56
C LYS A 39 15.96 -14.55 1.31
N VAL A 40 16.03 -14.62 2.63
CA VAL A 40 16.07 -13.46 3.52
C VAL A 40 17.27 -13.59 4.46
N PRO A 41 17.73 -12.49 5.09
CA PRO A 41 18.76 -12.56 6.12
C PRO A 41 18.40 -13.55 7.24
N ASP A 42 19.41 -14.20 7.83
CA ASP A 42 19.23 -15.12 8.96
C ASP A 42 18.74 -14.41 10.23
N GLU A 43 18.86 -13.07 10.29
CA GLU A 43 18.29 -12.26 11.35
C GLU A 43 17.76 -10.95 10.75
N TYR A 44 16.52 -10.61 11.06
CA TYR A 44 15.94 -9.30 10.76
C TYR A 44 14.78 -8.98 11.71
N GLU A 45 14.53 -7.69 11.93
CA GLU A 45 13.33 -7.21 12.65
C GLU A 45 12.27 -6.78 11.64
N VAL A 46 12.62 -5.91 10.70
CA VAL A 46 11.86 -5.59 9.49
C VAL A 46 12.79 -5.71 8.30
N PHE A 47 12.25 -6.06 7.14
CA PHE A 47 13.08 -6.23 5.94
C PHE A 47 12.29 -5.90 4.68
N ALA A 48 12.93 -5.29 3.69
CA ALA A 48 12.33 -5.06 2.38
C ALA A 48 13.27 -5.54 1.28
N TYR A 49 12.71 -6.19 0.27
CA TYR A 49 13.47 -6.68 -0.88
C TYR A 49 12.60 -6.70 -2.15
N ASP A 50 13.26 -6.82 -3.30
CA ASP A 50 12.60 -6.85 -4.60
C ASP A 50 11.74 -8.11 -4.75
N ASN A 51 10.51 -7.96 -5.22
CA ASN A 51 9.57 -9.07 -5.36
C ASN A 51 10.08 -10.08 -6.41
N ASP A 52 10.15 -11.37 -6.05
CA ASP A 52 10.58 -12.46 -6.93
C ASP A 52 9.71 -12.62 -8.20
N PHE A 53 8.44 -12.20 -8.13
CA PHE A 53 7.46 -12.31 -9.22
C PHE A 53 6.81 -10.95 -9.52
N PRO A 54 7.63 -9.95 -9.92
CA PRO A 54 7.19 -8.57 -9.98
C PRO A 54 6.28 -8.36 -11.20
N VAL A 55 5.22 -7.58 -11.00
CA VAL A 55 4.34 -7.16 -12.10
C VAL A 55 4.92 -5.96 -12.86
N LEU A 56 5.76 -5.15 -12.19
CA LEU A 56 6.51 -4.03 -12.75
C LEU A 56 8.02 -4.24 -12.51
N SER A 57 8.86 -3.87 -13.48
CA SER A 57 10.32 -4.04 -13.42
C SER A 57 11.05 -2.75 -13.77
N PRO A 58 12.20 -2.44 -13.15
CA PRO A 58 13.03 -1.30 -13.56
C PRO A 58 13.64 -1.51 -14.96
N HIS A 59 13.71 -2.76 -15.41
CA HIS A 59 14.22 -3.14 -16.73
C HIS A 59 13.20 -4.06 -17.43
N PRO A 60 12.04 -3.53 -17.85
CA PRO A 60 11.00 -4.32 -18.49
C PRO A 60 11.38 -4.65 -19.93
N GLU A 61 10.93 -5.82 -20.41
CA GLU A 61 10.97 -6.15 -21.83
C GLU A 61 10.03 -5.22 -22.62
N THR A 62 10.39 -4.95 -23.88
CA THR A 62 9.50 -4.24 -24.81
C THR A 62 8.40 -5.19 -25.27
N PRO A 63 7.11 -4.87 -25.03
CA PRO A 63 6.02 -5.72 -25.48
C PRO A 63 5.85 -5.66 -27.00
N GLY A 64 5.24 -6.71 -27.56
CA GLY A 64 4.78 -6.69 -28.94
C GLY A 64 3.70 -5.62 -29.18
N GLN A 65 3.58 -5.21 -30.45
CA GLN A 65 2.51 -4.29 -30.85
C GLN A 65 1.17 -5.03 -30.99
N PRO A 66 0.05 -4.46 -30.51
CA PRO A 66 -1.26 -5.04 -30.73
C PRO A 66 -1.60 -5.07 -32.23
N SER A 67 -2.37 -6.08 -32.65
CA SER A 67 -2.80 -6.20 -34.06
C SER A 67 -3.86 -5.17 -34.47
N GLN A 68 -4.61 -4.63 -33.51
CA GLN A 68 -5.65 -3.64 -33.73
C GLN A 68 -5.18 -2.26 -33.26
N SER A 69 -5.35 -1.24 -34.09
CA SER A 69 -4.92 0.14 -33.81
C SER A 69 -5.62 0.79 -32.60
N LEU A 70 -6.75 0.24 -32.17
CA LEU A 70 -7.46 0.69 -30.97
C LEU A 70 -6.66 0.43 -29.68
N TYR A 71 -5.83 -0.61 -29.65
CA TYR A 71 -5.12 -1.04 -28.45
C TYR A 71 -3.70 -0.50 -28.43
N ARG A 72 -3.21 -0.24 -27.21
CA ARG A 72 -1.85 0.23 -26.96
C ARG A 72 -1.21 -0.61 -25.88
N THR A 73 0.04 -1.01 -26.09
CA THR A 73 0.89 -1.66 -25.09
C THR A 73 2.11 -0.79 -24.82
N ARG A 74 2.67 -0.91 -23.62
CA ARG A 74 3.97 -0.31 -23.29
C ARG A 74 4.70 -1.17 -22.25
N PRO A 75 6.03 -1.00 -22.10
CA PRO A 75 6.78 -1.75 -21.10
C PRO A 75 6.21 -1.56 -19.69
N ALA A 76 6.20 -2.65 -18.91
CA ALA A 76 5.79 -2.66 -17.51
C ALA A 76 6.88 -2.11 -16.59
N TYR A 77 7.29 -0.87 -16.86
CA TYR A 77 8.29 -0.17 -16.06
C TYR A 77 7.76 0.11 -14.64
N GLY A 78 8.61 0.10 -13.63
CA GLY A 78 8.28 0.42 -12.24
C GLY A 78 8.99 -0.53 -11.27
N LYS A 79 8.50 -0.63 -10.04
CA LYS A 79 9.12 -1.51 -9.03
C LYS A 79 8.10 -2.17 -8.12
N CYS A 80 8.36 -3.41 -7.72
CA CYS A 80 7.57 -4.14 -6.75
C CYS A 80 8.48 -4.65 -5.63
N GLU A 81 8.17 -4.31 -4.39
CA GLU A 81 8.90 -4.75 -3.19
C GLU A 81 7.99 -5.58 -2.29
N VAL A 82 8.57 -6.51 -1.56
CA VAL A 82 7.95 -7.20 -0.41
C VAL A 82 8.51 -6.56 0.85
N VAL A 83 7.65 -6.31 1.85
CA VAL A 83 8.03 -5.75 3.15
C VAL A 83 7.66 -6.75 4.24
N LEU A 84 8.63 -7.30 4.94
CA LEU A 84 8.45 -8.24 6.04
C LEU A 84 8.39 -7.46 7.35
N TYR A 85 7.31 -7.66 8.10
CA TYR A 85 7.05 -6.87 9.32
C TYR A 85 7.68 -7.45 10.58
N SER A 86 8.04 -8.74 10.55
CA SER A 86 8.68 -9.45 11.65
C SER A 86 9.41 -10.70 11.11
N SER A 87 10.42 -11.18 11.81
CA SER A 87 10.97 -12.53 11.64
C SER A 87 10.10 -13.61 12.32
N ASN A 88 9.21 -13.23 13.23
CA ASN A 88 8.22 -14.14 13.81
C ASN A 88 7.12 -14.46 12.79
N HIS A 89 7.07 -15.73 12.36
CA HIS A 89 6.10 -16.22 11.39
C HIS A 89 4.64 -16.07 11.84
N GLN A 90 4.37 -16.12 13.15
CA GLN A 90 3.02 -16.09 13.72
C GLN A 90 2.58 -14.66 14.11
N ALA A 91 3.42 -13.66 13.83
CA ALA A 91 3.06 -12.28 14.08
C ALA A 91 2.07 -11.75 13.04
N SER A 92 1.42 -10.65 13.36
CA SER A 92 0.51 -9.87 12.52
C SER A 92 0.58 -8.41 12.97
N LEU A 93 0.15 -7.45 12.14
CA LEU A 93 0.14 -6.04 12.55
C LEU A 93 -0.55 -5.82 13.92
N ALA A 94 -1.64 -6.54 14.18
CA ALA A 94 -2.40 -6.42 15.43
C ALA A 94 -1.62 -6.86 16.68
N ASN A 95 -0.61 -7.73 16.55
CA ASN A 95 0.13 -8.28 17.69
C ASN A 95 1.62 -7.89 17.73
N LEU A 96 2.07 -7.02 16.82
CA LEU A 96 3.41 -6.43 16.91
C LEU A 96 3.49 -5.55 18.15
N SER A 97 4.65 -5.56 18.81
CA SER A 97 4.94 -4.52 19.81
C SER A 97 4.95 -3.15 19.15
N LEU A 98 4.63 -2.10 19.91
CA LEU A 98 4.63 -0.73 19.37
C LEU A 98 5.99 -0.36 18.75
N ASN A 99 7.10 -0.73 19.40
CA ASN A 99 8.45 -0.50 18.86
C ASN A 99 8.68 -1.21 17.52
N GLN A 100 8.09 -2.40 17.34
CA GLN A 100 8.19 -3.14 16.08
C GLN A 100 7.33 -2.49 15.00
N MET A 101 6.13 -2.01 15.35
CA MET A 101 5.26 -1.27 14.43
C MET A 101 5.90 0.06 13.98
N GLU A 102 6.57 0.78 14.89
CA GLU A 102 7.34 1.98 14.56
C GLU A 102 8.43 1.69 13.52
N LYS A 103 9.11 0.53 13.63
CA LYS A 103 10.11 0.10 12.62
C LYS A 103 9.46 -0.19 11.27
N VAL A 104 8.27 -0.78 11.25
CA VAL A 104 7.50 -1.02 10.01
C VAL A 104 7.16 0.31 9.33
N VAL A 105 6.58 1.26 10.06
CA VAL A 105 6.23 2.59 9.53
C VAL A 105 7.48 3.35 9.07
N SER A 106 8.58 3.27 9.83
CA SER A 106 9.86 3.88 9.45
C SER A 106 10.41 3.26 8.16
N LEU A 107 10.32 1.94 8.00
CA LEU A 107 10.72 1.25 6.78
C LEU A 107 9.84 1.68 5.59
N TRP A 108 8.52 1.80 5.76
CA TRP A 108 7.64 2.35 4.74
C TRP A 108 8.05 3.75 4.31
N GLN A 109 8.33 4.66 5.25
CA GLN A 109 8.82 6.01 4.95
C GLN A 109 10.13 5.96 4.14
N GLN A 110 11.09 5.14 4.57
CA GLN A 110 12.39 4.97 3.90
C GLN A 110 12.22 4.43 2.47
N ARG A 111 11.42 3.37 2.28
CA ARG A 111 11.19 2.78 0.96
C ARG A 111 10.44 3.73 0.04
N TYR A 112 9.43 4.44 0.56
CA TYR A 112 8.72 5.45 -0.20
C TYR A 112 9.67 6.54 -0.69
N ALA A 113 10.52 7.07 0.17
CA ALA A 113 11.51 8.09 -0.21
C ALA A 113 12.49 7.59 -1.28
N ALA A 114 12.99 6.35 -1.14
CA ALA A 114 13.88 5.75 -2.13
C ALA A 114 13.20 5.57 -3.49
N LEU A 115 11.97 5.05 -3.52
CA LEU A 115 11.20 4.87 -4.76
C LEU A 115 10.81 6.20 -5.40
N ALA A 116 10.49 7.22 -4.60
CA ALA A 116 10.12 8.55 -5.09
C ALA A 116 11.29 9.33 -5.69
N SER A 117 12.53 8.85 -5.54
CA SER A 117 13.72 9.46 -6.16
C SER A 117 13.80 9.22 -7.67
N ASP A 118 13.05 8.26 -8.20
CA ASP A 118 12.94 8.02 -9.63
C ASP A 118 11.74 8.80 -10.19
N GLU A 119 12.02 9.79 -11.05
CA GLU A 119 11.00 10.66 -11.64
C GLU A 119 10.00 9.91 -12.53
N GLN A 120 10.32 8.69 -12.96
CA GLN A 120 9.39 7.86 -13.73
C GLN A 120 8.32 7.22 -12.84
N HIS A 121 8.52 7.13 -11.52
CA HIS A 121 7.50 6.69 -10.57
C HIS A 121 6.51 7.81 -10.27
N GLN A 122 5.28 7.65 -10.76
CA GLN A 122 4.19 8.65 -10.58
C GLN A 122 3.29 8.35 -9.38
N TYR A 123 3.28 7.11 -8.89
CA TYR A 123 2.46 6.71 -7.74
C TYR A 123 3.12 5.56 -6.99
N ILE A 124 3.19 5.64 -5.66
CA ILE A 124 3.77 4.60 -4.80
C ILE A 124 2.67 4.10 -3.88
N LEU A 125 2.29 2.84 -4.06
CA LEU A 125 1.27 2.17 -3.26
C LEU A 125 1.93 1.27 -2.23
N ILE A 126 1.81 1.60 -0.95
CA ILE A 126 2.12 0.70 0.16
C ILE A 126 0.82 0.00 0.54
N PHE A 127 0.82 -1.33 0.58
CA PHE A 127 -0.39 -2.10 0.88
C PHE A 127 -0.09 -3.46 1.50
N GLU A 128 -1.11 -4.05 2.11
CA GLU A 128 -1.09 -5.40 2.66
C GLU A 128 -2.36 -6.15 2.22
N ASN A 129 -2.21 -7.44 1.95
CA ASN A 129 -3.34 -8.37 1.89
C ASN A 129 -3.16 -9.37 3.03
N ARG A 130 -4.08 -9.39 4.00
CA ARG A 130 -4.06 -10.30 5.15
C ARG A 130 -5.28 -11.21 5.12
N GLY A 131 -5.05 -12.52 5.16
CA GLY A 131 -6.11 -13.54 5.14
C GLY A 131 -6.20 -14.28 3.81
N ARG A 132 -6.54 -15.57 3.87
CA ARG A 132 -6.64 -16.43 2.68
C ARG A 132 -7.79 -16.00 1.77
N GLU A 133 -8.84 -15.48 2.38
CA GLU A 133 -10.09 -15.01 1.79
C GLU A 133 -9.86 -13.84 0.82
N VAL A 134 -8.79 -13.07 1.05
CA VAL A 134 -8.34 -11.96 0.17
C VAL A 134 -7.16 -12.34 -0.72
N GLY A 135 -6.88 -13.64 -0.85
CA GLY A 135 -5.85 -14.17 -1.76
C GLY A 135 -4.41 -14.10 -1.21
N ALA A 136 -4.22 -13.84 0.09
CA ALA A 136 -2.91 -13.96 0.70
C ALA A 136 -2.57 -15.44 0.89
N THR A 137 -1.57 -15.93 0.15
CA THR A 137 -1.16 -17.34 0.23
C THR A 137 -0.04 -17.57 1.24
N ILE A 138 0.74 -16.55 1.60
CA ILE A 138 1.83 -16.67 2.58
C ILE A 138 1.39 -16.04 3.90
N GLN A 139 1.37 -16.84 4.97
CA GLN A 139 0.89 -16.42 6.30
C GLN A 139 1.85 -15.47 7.03
N HIS A 140 3.15 -15.56 6.74
CA HIS A 140 4.17 -14.74 7.37
C HIS A 140 3.84 -13.25 7.22
N PRO A 141 3.92 -12.42 8.28
CA PRO A 141 3.45 -11.03 8.24
C PRO A 141 4.25 -10.19 7.24
N HIS A 142 3.57 -9.75 6.18
CA HIS A 142 4.19 -8.98 5.12
C HIS A 142 3.20 -8.07 4.40
N GLY A 143 3.73 -6.95 3.89
CA GLY A 143 3.09 -6.08 2.92
C GLY A 143 3.88 -6.02 1.62
N GLN A 144 3.49 -5.10 0.77
CA GLN A 144 4.10 -4.86 -0.54
C GLN A 144 4.15 -3.36 -0.83
N ILE A 145 5.11 -2.96 -1.66
CA ILE A 145 5.19 -1.59 -2.18
C ILE A 145 5.34 -1.63 -3.69
N TYR A 146 4.38 -1.05 -4.40
CA TYR A 146 4.41 -0.98 -5.87
C TYR A 146 4.60 0.47 -6.29
N ALA A 147 5.65 0.74 -7.07
CA ALA A 147 5.92 2.03 -7.69
C ALA A 147 5.49 1.99 -9.16
N TYR A 148 4.46 2.75 -9.49
CA TYR A 148 3.76 2.77 -10.77
C TYR A 148 4.32 3.87 -11.67
N PRO A 149 4.39 3.66 -13.00
CA PRO A 149 4.78 4.70 -13.95
C PRO A 149 3.59 5.48 -14.51
N PHE A 150 2.48 5.45 -13.79
CA PHE A 150 1.25 6.18 -14.06
C PHE A 150 0.45 6.29 -12.76
N ILE A 151 -0.42 7.28 -12.69
CA ILE A 151 -1.41 7.40 -11.62
C ILE A 151 -2.59 6.48 -11.95
N PRO A 152 -2.92 5.48 -11.11
CA PRO A 152 -4.09 4.61 -11.32
C PRO A 152 -5.40 5.41 -11.37
N ILE A 153 -6.42 4.90 -12.08
CA ILE A 153 -7.68 5.65 -12.29
C ILE A 153 -8.33 6.17 -11.00
N LYS A 154 -8.45 5.32 -9.97
CA LYS A 154 -9.10 5.71 -8.71
C LYS A 154 -8.41 6.92 -8.09
N ILE A 155 -7.09 6.88 -8.01
CA ILE A 155 -6.27 7.97 -7.46
C ILE A 155 -6.34 9.21 -8.33
N ARG A 156 -6.32 9.06 -9.66
CA ARG A 156 -6.47 10.19 -10.59
C ARG A 156 -7.81 10.89 -10.40
N THR A 157 -8.90 10.14 -10.26
CA THR A 157 -10.24 10.68 -10.00
C THR A 157 -10.32 11.36 -8.64
N GLU A 158 -9.73 10.79 -7.59
CA GLU A 158 -9.63 11.42 -6.27
C GLU A 158 -8.87 12.76 -6.33
N LEU A 159 -7.73 12.79 -7.05
CA LEU A 159 -6.93 14.00 -7.25
C LEU A 159 -7.68 15.07 -8.05
N GLU A 160 -8.41 14.68 -9.10
CA GLU A 160 -9.26 15.61 -9.87
C GLU A 160 -10.36 16.23 -9.00
N SER A 161 -11.02 15.43 -8.17
CA SER A 161 -12.03 15.91 -7.22
C SER A 161 -11.43 16.84 -6.17
N ALA A 162 -10.30 16.46 -5.56
CA ALA A 162 -9.59 17.28 -4.59
C ALA A 162 -9.13 18.61 -5.19
N HIS A 163 -8.68 18.60 -6.46
CA HIS A 163 -8.28 19.82 -7.18
C HIS A 163 -9.47 20.75 -7.41
N GLN A 164 -10.60 20.23 -7.89
CA GLN A 164 -11.82 21.01 -8.11
C GLN A 164 -12.33 21.62 -6.80
N HIS A 165 -12.34 20.85 -5.72
CA HIS A 165 -12.72 21.34 -4.39
C HIS A 165 -11.81 22.49 -3.96
N HIS A 166 -10.50 22.30 -4.04
CA HIS A 166 -9.52 23.34 -3.67
C HIS A 166 -9.66 24.62 -4.53
N GLN A 167 -9.98 24.50 -5.83
CA GLN A 167 -10.23 25.66 -6.68
C GLN A 167 -11.44 26.49 -6.23
N VAL A 168 -12.45 25.85 -5.65
CA VAL A 168 -13.70 26.50 -5.20
C VAL A 168 -13.58 27.02 -3.76
N THR A 169 -13.00 26.25 -2.86
CA THR A 169 -13.00 26.53 -1.41
C THR A 169 -11.67 27.09 -0.90
N GLY A 170 -10.57 26.86 -1.60
CA GLY A 170 -9.22 27.14 -1.12
C GLY A 170 -8.70 26.14 -0.07
N HIS A 171 -9.46 25.09 0.24
CA HIS A 171 -9.12 24.10 1.28
C HIS A 171 -8.82 22.72 0.67
N CYS A 172 -8.12 21.88 1.45
CA CYS A 172 -7.83 20.51 1.06
C CYS A 172 -9.06 19.62 1.32
N LEU A 173 -9.56 18.93 0.29
CA LEU A 173 -10.75 18.07 0.40
C LEU A 173 -10.61 16.99 1.47
N LEU A 174 -9.45 16.32 1.58
CA LEU A 174 -9.24 15.28 2.60
C LEU A 174 -9.22 15.86 4.03
N CYS A 175 -8.70 17.09 4.20
CA CYS A 175 -8.75 17.78 5.48
C CYS A 175 -10.18 18.15 5.86
N ASP A 176 -10.96 18.68 4.91
CA ASP A 176 -12.36 19.04 5.14
C ASP A 176 -13.22 17.80 5.45
N ILE A 177 -12.99 16.66 4.77
CA ILE A 177 -13.64 15.38 5.08
C ILE A 177 -13.29 14.94 6.51
N THR A 178 -12.01 14.96 6.86
CA THR A 178 -11.54 14.56 8.20
C THR A 178 -12.15 15.44 9.28
N GLN A 179 -12.20 16.75 9.06
CA GLN A 179 -12.81 17.69 9.98
C GLN A 179 -14.32 17.45 10.12
N ALA A 180 -15.04 17.24 9.01
CA ALA A 180 -16.48 16.97 9.04
C ALA A 180 -16.81 15.69 9.82
N GLU A 181 -16.03 14.63 9.65
CA GLU A 181 -16.20 13.38 10.41
C GLU A 181 -15.90 13.57 11.90
N MET A 182 -14.86 14.33 12.24
CA MET A 182 -14.53 14.67 13.63
C MET A 182 -15.62 15.55 14.30
N GLU A 183 -16.22 16.49 13.57
CA GLU A 183 -17.30 17.35 14.07
C GLU A 183 -18.61 16.58 14.28
N ASP A 184 -18.94 15.64 13.39
CA ASP A 184 -20.13 14.79 13.49
C ASP A 184 -20.00 13.73 14.59
N GLY A 185 -18.81 13.11 14.72
CA GLY A 185 -18.51 12.15 15.78
C GLY A 185 -19.16 10.77 15.64
N ALA A 186 -20.21 10.62 14.82
CA ALA A 186 -21.01 9.39 14.76
C ALA A 186 -20.30 8.17 14.15
N ARG A 187 -19.25 8.39 13.34
CA ARG A 187 -18.50 7.33 12.64
C ARG A 187 -17.04 7.20 13.12
N MET A 188 -16.70 7.83 14.25
CA MET A 188 -15.36 7.81 14.82
C MET A 188 -15.07 6.47 15.49
N LEU A 189 -13.86 5.96 15.28
CA LEU A 189 -13.41 4.67 15.84
C LEU A 189 -12.39 4.87 16.95
N VAL A 190 -11.27 5.51 16.64
CA VAL A 190 -10.17 5.76 17.56
C VAL A 190 -9.41 7.01 17.12
N GLU A 191 -8.87 7.76 18.07
CA GLU A 191 -8.01 8.89 17.79
C GLU A 191 -6.81 8.91 18.72
N ASN A 192 -5.73 9.54 18.27
CA ASN A 192 -4.59 9.87 19.12
C ASN A 192 -4.11 11.30 18.83
N ARG A 193 -2.88 11.63 19.22
CA ARG A 193 -2.35 12.99 19.11
C ARG A 193 -2.32 13.50 17.67
N HIS A 194 -1.93 12.68 16.71
CA HIS A 194 -1.69 13.12 15.32
C HIS A 194 -2.67 12.54 14.30
N PHE A 195 -3.34 11.43 14.61
CA PHE A 195 -4.21 10.71 13.69
C PHE A 195 -5.59 10.47 14.26
N VAL A 196 -6.51 10.24 13.34
CA VAL A 196 -7.88 9.85 13.63
C VAL A 196 -8.31 8.73 12.69
N SER A 197 -9.12 7.81 13.21
CA SER A 197 -9.72 6.74 12.44
C SER A 197 -11.24 6.80 12.53
N PHE A 198 -11.87 6.62 11.37
CA PHE A 198 -13.32 6.71 11.20
C PHE A 198 -13.76 5.83 10.05
N ILE A 199 -15.05 5.48 10.01
CA ILE A 199 -15.68 4.87 8.84
C ILE A 199 -16.19 6.00 7.95
N PRO A 200 -15.63 6.25 6.75
CA PRO A 200 -16.10 7.34 5.91
C PRO A 200 -17.58 7.15 5.57
N TYR A 201 -18.33 8.24 5.52
CA TYR A 201 -19.73 8.23 5.10
C TYR A 201 -19.98 7.49 3.77
N PHE A 202 -19.00 7.50 2.87
CA PHE A 202 -19.05 6.90 1.53
C PHE A 202 -18.25 5.59 1.40
N THR A 203 -17.99 4.88 2.50
CA THR A 203 -17.20 3.65 2.46
C THR A 203 -17.86 2.56 1.59
N ASP A 204 -17.05 1.88 0.75
CA ASP A 204 -17.51 0.77 -0.09
C ASP A 204 -17.44 -0.60 0.62
N PHE A 205 -16.96 -0.62 1.87
CA PHE A 205 -16.77 -1.85 2.65
C PHE A 205 -17.61 -1.82 3.93
N PRO A 206 -18.15 -2.96 4.40
CA PRO A 206 -18.96 -3.01 5.62
C PRO A 206 -18.28 -2.40 6.85
N TYR A 207 -16.95 -2.59 6.95
CA TYR A 207 -16.11 -2.05 8.02
C TYR A 207 -14.90 -1.29 7.46
N GLY A 208 -15.07 -0.63 6.31
CA GLY A 208 -13.98 0.12 5.69
C GLY A 208 -13.62 1.35 6.49
N ALA A 209 -12.60 1.24 7.32
CA ALA A 209 -12.06 2.32 8.15
C ALA A 209 -10.93 3.06 7.43
N TRP A 210 -10.89 4.38 7.61
CA TRP A 210 -9.79 5.23 7.19
C TRP A 210 -8.96 5.63 8.41
N ILE A 211 -7.67 5.90 8.19
CA ILE A 211 -6.80 6.61 9.13
C ILE A 211 -6.33 7.87 8.41
N ALA A 212 -6.59 9.03 8.99
CA ALA A 212 -6.21 10.33 8.44
C ALA A 212 -5.41 11.15 9.46
N PRO A 213 -4.41 11.92 9.02
CA PRO A 213 -3.74 12.87 9.90
C PRO A 213 -4.69 14.03 10.26
N LYS A 214 -4.64 14.48 11.51
CA LYS A 214 -5.42 15.63 12.00
C LYS A 214 -4.94 16.97 11.43
N VAL A 215 -3.72 16.99 10.91
CA VAL A 215 -3.11 18.14 10.24
C VAL A 215 -2.79 17.78 8.79
N HIS A 216 -2.73 18.77 7.91
CA HIS A 216 -2.40 18.54 6.51
C HIS A 216 -0.96 18.01 6.37
N ILE A 217 -0.82 16.80 5.83
CA ILE A 217 0.47 16.18 5.52
C ILE A 217 0.41 15.67 4.07
N PRO A 218 1.34 16.07 3.19
CA PRO A 218 1.27 15.74 1.76
C PRO A 218 1.55 14.26 1.48
N ASP A 219 2.51 13.66 2.19
CA ASP A 219 2.83 12.23 2.10
C ASP A 219 3.68 11.74 3.28
N ILE A 220 3.93 10.43 3.33
CA ILE A 220 4.66 9.74 4.41
C ILE A 220 6.09 10.27 4.64
N ARG A 221 6.73 10.90 3.64
CA ARG A 221 8.08 11.47 3.79
C ARG A 221 8.10 12.65 4.77
N SER A 222 6.94 13.28 4.98
CA SER A 222 6.79 14.44 5.87
C SER A 222 6.51 14.07 7.32
N PHE A 223 6.36 12.78 7.66
CA PHE A 223 6.18 12.37 9.05
C PHE A 223 7.45 12.59 9.87
N THR A 224 7.30 13.23 11.03
CA THR A 224 8.32 13.24 12.09
C THR A 224 8.28 11.94 12.89
N GLY A 225 9.23 11.77 13.81
CA GLY A 225 9.21 10.64 14.74
C GLY A 225 7.92 10.55 15.58
N GLU A 226 7.31 11.68 15.93
CA GLU A 226 6.04 11.68 16.69
C GLU A 226 4.88 11.18 15.81
N GLU A 227 4.81 11.57 14.53
CA GLU A 227 3.78 11.06 13.61
C GLU A 227 4.01 9.58 13.26
N ILE A 228 5.26 9.14 13.09
CA ILE A 228 5.57 7.72 12.89
C ILE A 228 5.04 6.88 14.05
N ARG A 229 5.33 7.30 15.28
CA ARG A 229 4.84 6.62 16.48
C ARG A 229 3.32 6.65 16.59
N SER A 230 2.70 7.79 16.31
CA SER A 230 1.24 7.91 16.37
C SER A 230 0.55 7.08 15.30
N LEU A 231 1.13 6.96 14.11
CA LEU A 231 0.61 6.07 13.08
C LEU A 231 0.74 4.61 13.51
N ALA A 232 1.86 4.23 14.13
CA ALA A 232 2.07 2.90 14.68
C ALA A 232 1.04 2.55 15.76
N GLU A 233 0.76 3.48 16.69
CA GLU A 233 -0.24 3.32 17.74
C GLU A 233 -1.66 3.11 17.17
N ILE A 234 -2.10 3.98 16.25
CA ILE A 234 -3.46 3.91 15.73
C ILE A 234 -3.66 2.70 14.80
N LEU A 235 -2.65 2.29 14.03
CA LEU A 235 -2.69 1.05 13.24
C LEU A 235 -2.82 -0.17 14.15
N SER A 236 -2.04 -0.22 15.23
CA SER A 236 -2.12 -1.33 16.20
C SER A 236 -3.50 -1.41 16.84
N ALA A 237 -4.05 -0.27 17.28
CA ALA A 237 -5.38 -0.20 17.88
C ALA A 237 -6.49 -0.61 16.89
N LEU A 238 -6.45 -0.08 15.67
CA LEU A 238 -7.46 -0.38 14.65
C LEU A 238 -7.42 -1.85 14.23
N THR A 239 -6.24 -2.39 13.96
CA THR A 239 -6.10 -3.79 13.52
C THR A 239 -6.44 -4.78 14.62
N ALA A 240 -6.09 -4.49 15.88
CA ALA A 240 -6.53 -5.31 17.01
C ALA A 240 -8.06 -5.24 17.20
N GLY A 241 -8.67 -4.06 17.04
CA GLY A 241 -10.13 -3.92 17.10
C GLY A 241 -10.86 -4.68 15.98
N MET A 242 -10.27 -4.75 14.79
CA MET A 242 -10.81 -5.54 13.68
C MET A 242 -10.72 -7.05 13.93
N ASP A 243 -9.65 -7.52 14.57
CA ASP A 243 -9.48 -8.94 14.93
C ASP A 243 -10.48 -9.40 16.01
N GLU A 244 -10.95 -8.50 16.88
CA GLU A 244 -11.90 -8.80 17.95
C GLU A 244 -13.38 -8.69 17.54
N LEU A 245 -13.66 -8.27 16.29
CA LEU A 245 -15.03 -8.05 15.83
C LEU A 245 -15.81 -9.37 15.64
N PHE A 246 -15.11 -10.48 15.37
CA PHE A 246 -15.66 -11.81 15.08
C PHE A 246 -14.82 -12.92 15.69
#